data_AF-R8NCV0-F1
#
_entry.id   AF-R8NCV0-F1
#
_cell.length_a   1.000
_cell.length_b   1.000
_cell.length_c   1.000
_cell.angle_alpha   90.00
_cell.angle_beta   90.00
_cell.angle_gamma   90.00
#
_symmetry.space_group_name_H-M   'P 1'
#
loop_
_entity.id
_entity.type
_entity.pdbx_description
1 polymer ?
#
loop_
_entity_poly.entity_id
_entity_poly.type
_entity_poly.pdbx_seq_one_letter_code
_entity_poly.pdbx_strand_id
1 'polypeptide(L)'
;MYYNPYPTQQPYQYPYNQQYPYNRQHPYNQQHPYNQQYPETFRTNFTTLIGDFFTVPNTIPDVGGGISISGGTRVFIHDVSSSGVTIVAPSKQGATCRAISVTISPETLDGVASFR
;
A
#
# COMPACT_ATOMS: atom_id res chain seq x y z
N MET A 1 -33.20 11.29 59.24
CA MET A 1 -31.93 11.79 59.77
C MET A 1 -30.82 11.20 58.93
N TYR A 2 -30.13 12.05 58.18
CA TYR A 2 -28.88 11.76 57.49
C TYR A 2 -27.80 11.50 58.54
N TYR A 3 -27.02 10.44 58.40
CA TYR A 3 -25.58 10.53 58.67
C TYR A 3 -24.85 9.41 57.93
N ASN A 4 -23.92 9.85 57.08
CA ASN A 4 -23.01 9.07 56.27
C ASN A 4 -21.61 9.47 56.74
N PRO A 5 -20.77 8.55 57.23
CA PRO A 5 -19.35 8.79 57.34
C PRO A 5 -18.60 7.91 56.34
N TYR A 6 -18.20 8.51 55.22
CA TYR A 6 -17.16 7.98 54.35
C TYR A 6 -15.88 7.70 55.15
N PRO A 7 -15.09 6.72 54.68
CA PRO A 7 -13.70 7.02 54.39
C PRO A 7 -13.43 6.96 52.90
N THR A 8 -12.54 7.86 52.49
CA THR A 8 -12.17 8.26 51.14
C THR A 8 -11.08 7.38 50.52
N GLN A 9 -11.00 7.45 49.18
CA GLN A 9 -9.82 7.25 48.28
C GLN A 9 -9.52 5.85 47.70
N GLN A 10 -10.08 5.60 46.49
CA GLN A 10 -9.44 5.40 45.16
C GLN A 10 -8.29 4.36 44.94
N PRO A 11 -8.13 3.84 43.70
CA PRO A 11 -8.05 2.41 43.39
C PRO A 11 -6.66 1.96 42.88
N TYR A 12 -6.39 0.66 42.94
CA TYR A 12 -5.22 0.03 42.31
C TYR A 12 -5.57 -1.41 41.89
N GLN A 13 -5.16 -2.00 40.77
CA GLN A 13 -4.65 -1.54 39.48
C GLN A 13 -4.55 -2.84 38.63
N TYR A 14 -5.21 -2.93 37.47
CA TYR A 14 -4.87 -3.95 36.46
C TYR A 14 -3.67 -3.44 35.66
N PRO A 15 -2.68 -4.29 35.32
CA PRO A 15 -1.85 -4.04 34.15
C PRO A 15 -2.07 -5.14 33.11
N TYR A 16 -3.03 -4.90 32.23
CA TYR A 16 -3.04 -5.48 30.89
C TYR A 16 -1.94 -4.75 30.12
N ASN A 17 -0.79 -5.40 29.91
CA ASN A 17 0.34 -4.73 29.26
C ASN A 17 0.11 -4.70 27.73
N GLN A 18 -0.64 -3.70 27.26
CA GLN A 18 -0.54 -3.19 25.91
C GLN A 18 0.67 -2.27 25.85
N GLN A 19 1.69 -2.64 25.09
CA GLN A 19 2.73 -1.70 24.67
C GLN A 19 2.59 -1.43 23.18
N TYR A 20 1.76 -0.45 22.86
CA TYR A 20 1.96 0.41 21.69
C TYR A 20 2.74 1.65 22.15
N PRO A 21 3.85 2.02 21.50
CA PRO A 21 4.26 3.41 21.44
C PRO A 21 3.64 4.04 20.20
N TYR A 22 2.49 4.69 20.38
CA TYR A 22 2.04 5.74 19.48
C TYR A 22 2.95 6.94 19.72
N ASN A 23 3.84 7.27 18.78
CA ASN A 23 4.52 8.56 18.79
C ASN A 23 4.01 9.41 17.62
N ARG A 24 3.14 10.35 17.95
CA ARG A 24 2.66 11.42 17.08
C ARG A 24 3.65 12.58 17.22
N GLN A 25 4.18 13.07 16.09
CA GLN A 25 4.55 14.46 15.78
C GLN A 25 5.82 14.49 14.90
N HIS A 26 5.69 14.91 13.64
CA HIS A 26 6.60 15.92 13.08
C HIS A 26 5.87 16.76 12.03
N PRO A 27 6.18 18.06 11.92
CA PRO A 27 5.36 19.07 11.28
C PRO A 27 5.82 19.38 9.84
N TYR A 28 4.93 20.07 9.12
CA TYR A 28 5.23 20.95 7.97
C TYR A 28 5.61 20.33 6.62
N ASN A 29 4.82 20.73 5.61
CA ASN A 29 5.13 20.87 4.18
C ASN A 29 6.55 20.42 3.78
N GLN A 30 6.65 19.26 3.13
CA GLN A 30 7.76 18.98 2.23
C GLN A 30 7.22 18.99 0.80
N GLN A 31 7.60 20.04 0.08
CA GLN A 31 7.51 20.13 -1.37
C GLN A 31 8.16 18.87 -1.94
N HIS A 32 7.43 18.07 -2.72
CA HIS A 32 7.99 16.89 -3.39
C HIS A 32 8.94 17.35 -4.51
N PRO A 33 10.26 17.07 -4.47
CA PRO A 33 11.01 16.93 -5.70
C PRO A 33 10.73 15.50 -6.20
N TYR A 34 9.88 15.40 -7.22
CA TYR A 34 9.54 14.14 -7.89
C TYR A 34 10.76 13.68 -8.69
N ASN A 35 11.71 13.00 -8.03
CA ASN A 35 12.74 12.19 -8.69
C ASN A 35 13.42 11.29 -7.64
N GLN A 36 12.73 10.23 -7.20
CA GLN A 36 13.42 9.12 -6.56
C GLN A 36 14.07 8.28 -7.67
N GLN A 37 15.36 8.49 -7.91
CA GLN A 37 16.19 7.49 -8.56
C GLN A 37 16.25 6.28 -7.61
N TYR A 38 15.42 5.28 -7.87
CA TYR A 38 15.47 4.01 -7.16
C TYR A 38 16.84 3.35 -7.41
N PRO A 39 17.60 2.97 -6.37
CA PRO A 39 18.80 2.16 -6.55
C PRO A 39 18.39 0.83 -7.19
N GLU A 40 19.13 0.40 -8.23
CA GLU A 40 19.00 -0.89 -8.95
C GLU A 40 18.92 -2.14 -8.04
N THR A 41 19.25 -2.01 -6.76
CA THR A 41 19.32 -3.08 -5.77
C THR A 41 18.02 -3.36 -5.01
N PHE A 42 16.99 -2.52 -5.12
CA PHE A 42 15.70 -2.75 -4.44
C PHE A 42 14.62 -3.14 -5.44
N ARG A 43 14.65 -4.41 -5.88
CA ARG A 43 13.50 -5.00 -6.59
C ARG A 43 12.51 -5.56 -5.59
N THR A 44 11.23 -5.25 -5.79
CA THR A 44 10.13 -5.83 -5.00
C THR A 44 10.05 -7.33 -5.23
N ASN A 45 10.08 -8.12 -4.16
CA ASN A 45 9.81 -9.55 -4.23
C ASN A 45 8.29 -9.81 -4.25
N PHE A 46 7.69 -9.81 -5.44
CA PHE A 46 6.23 -9.99 -5.58
C PHE A 46 5.70 -11.32 -5.05
N THR A 47 6.53 -12.36 -4.93
CA THR A 47 6.08 -13.65 -4.37
C THR A 47 5.62 -13.52 -2.91
N THR A 48 6.18 -12.58 -2.15
CA THR A 48 5.76 -12.33 -0.76
C THR A 48 4.51 -11.48 -0.66
N LEU A 49 4.00 -10.98 -1.79
CA LEU A 49 2.81 -10.12 -1.88
C LEU A 49 1.62 -10.83 -2.52
N ILE A 50 1.71 -12.13 -2.85
CA ILE A 50 0.56 -12.88 -3.38
C ILE A 50 -0.59 -12.85 -2.37
N GLY A 51 -1.76 -12.38 -2.79
CA GLY A 51 -2.90 -12.18 -1.89
C GLY A 51 -2.96 -10.79 -1.24
N ASP A 52 -2.00 -9.91 -1.52
CA ASP A 52 -1.93 -8.55 -0.98
C ASP A 52 -2.07 -7.47 -2.06
N PHE A 53 -2.22 -6.22 -1.59
CA PHE A 53 -2.26 -5.04 -2.45
C PHE A 53 -0.88 -4.41 -2.61
N PHE A 54 -0.55 -4.02 -3.84
CA PHE A 54 0.62 -3.24 -4.19
C PHE A 54 0.20 -1.89 -4.78
N THR A 55 0.93 -0.81 -4.46
CA THR A 55 0.69 0.52 -5.03
C THR A 55 1.66 0.74 -6.18
N VAL A 56 1.13 0.87 -7.40
CA VAL A 56 1.93 1.06 -8.61
C VAL A 56 2.68 2.40 -8.52
N PRO A 57 4.02 2.43 -8.57
CA PRO A 57 4.78 3.67 -8.41
C PRO A 57 4.68 4.59 -9.63
N ASN A 58 4.73 4.02 -10.84
CA ASN A 58 4.76 4.75 -12.10
C ASN A 58 3.61 4.32 -13.01
N THR A 59 3.07 5.23 -13.82
CA THR A 59 2.04 4.86 -14.81
C THR A 59 2.56 3.80 -15.76
N ILE A 60 1.84 2.68 -15.86
CA ILE A 60 2.11 1.61 -16.81
C ILE A 60 1.25 1.87 -18.06
N PRO A 61 1.87 2.29 -19.18
CA PRO A 61 1.13 2.50 -20.42
C PRO A 61 0.71 1.16 -21.01
N ASP A 62 -0.53 1.11 -21.51
CA ASP A 62 -1.10 0.00 -22.29
C ASP A 62 -0.77 -1.41 -21.78
N VAL A 63 -1.53 -1.88 -20.78
CA VAL A 63 -1.53 -3.28 -20.33
C VAL A 63 -2.36 -4.19 -21.24
N GLY A 64 -2.71 -3.71 -22.44
CA GLY A 64 -3.55 -4.39 -23.42
C GLY A 64 -4.89 -3.68 -23.64
N GLY A 65 -5.31 -3.61 -24.91
CA GLY A 65 -6.60 -3.04 -25.29
C GLY A 65 -6.71 -1.53 -25.07
N GLY A 66 -5.58 -0.81 -25.03
CA GLY A 66 -5.54 0.64 -24.83
C GLY A 66 -5.81 1.06 -23.39
N ILE A 67 -5.62 0.16 -22.42
CA ILE A 67 -5.87 0.42 -21.01
C ILE A 67 -4.55 0.74 -20.31
N SER A 68 -4.47 1.89 -19.64
CA SER A 68 -3.33 2.22 -18.79
C SER A 68 -3.65 1.99 -17.31
N ILE A 69 -2.62 1.73 -16.51
CA ILE A 69 -2.71 1.71 -15.05
C ILE A 69 -1.94 2.93 -14.53
N SER A 70 -2.64 3.89 -13.96
CA SER A 70 -2.02 5.12 -13.43
C SER A 70 -1.11 4.82 -12.23
N GLY A 71 -0.03 5.59 -12.09
CA GLY A 71 0.73 5.63 -10.84
C GLY A 71 -0.18 5.96 -9.65
N GLY A 72 0.10 5.37 -8.50
CA GLY A 72 -0.72 5.43 -7.28
C GLY A 72 -1.89 4.44 -7.26
N THR A 73 -2.17 3.72 -8.35
CA THR A 73 -3.23 2.70 -8.36
C THR A 73 -2.87 1.55 -7.43
N ARG A 74 -3.81 1.18 -6.54
CA ARG A 74 -3.70 -0.04 -5.74
C ARG A 74 -4.19 -1.22 -6.55
N VAL A 75 -3.30 -2.18 -6.80
CA VAL A 75 -3.59 -3.42 -7.54
C VAL A 75 -3.45 -4.60 -6.60
N PHE A 76 -4.24 -5.64 -6.82
CA PHE A 76 -4.14 -6.88 -6.06
C PHE A 76 -3.19 -7.85 -6.78
N ILE A 77 -2.22 -8.41 -6.06
CA ILE A 77 -1.30 -9.40 -6.62
C ILE A 77 -1.98 -10.77 -6.56
N HIS A 78 -2.40 -11.27 -7.72
CA HIS A 78 -3.14 -12.52 -7.81
C HIS A 78 -2.23 -13.75 -7.91
N ASP A 79 -1.20 -13.67 -8.76
CA ASP A 79 -0.25 -14.77 -8.98
C ASP A 79 1.12 -14.21 -9.43
N VAL A 80 2.17 -14.99 -9.20
CA VAL A 80 3.54 -14.70 -9.67
C VAL A 80 4.13 -15.97 -10.25
N SER A 81 4.50 -15.91 -11.53
CA SER A 81 5.09 -17.03 -12.24
C SER A 81 6.25 -16.59 -13.14
N SER A 82 6.83 -17.53 -13.89
CA SER A 82 7.91 -17.23 -14.83
C SER A 82 7.50 -16.28 -15.97
N SER A 83 6.20 -16.09 -16.22
CA SER A 83 5.69 -15.15 -17.22
C SER A 83 5.46 -13.73 -16.66
N GLY A 84 5.51 -13.54 -15.35
CA GLY A 84 5.40 -12.23 -14.69
C GLY A 84 4.49 -12.25 -13.46
N VAL A 85 4.02 -11.06 -13.11
CA VAL A 85 3.09 -10.81 -12.00
C VAL A 85 1.69 -10.60 -12.57
N THR A 86 0.77 -11.49 -12.24
CA THR A 86 -0.64 -11.31 -12.57
C THR A 86 -1.28 -10.42 -11.51
N ILE A 87 -1.79 -9.28 -11.96
CA ILE A 87 -2.46 -8.31 -11.10
C ILE A 87 -3.93 -8.17 -11.46
N VAL A 88 -4.75 -7.86 -10.46
CA VAL A 88 -6.12 -7.40 -10.66
C VAL A 88 -6.19 -5.91 -10.35
N ALA A 89 -6.59 -5.11 -11.33
CA ALA A 89 -6.62 -3.65 -11.23
C ALA A 89 -8.02 -3.09 -11.54
N PRO A 90 -8.44 -2.01 -10.87
CA PRO A 90 -9.62 -1.27 -11.28
C PRO A 90 -9.35 -0.57 -12.62
N SER A 91 -10.31 -0.61 -13.54
CA SER A 91 -10.25 0.04 -14.83
C SER A 91 -11.57 0.74 -15.15
N LYS A 92 -11.47 1.90 -15.80
CA LYS A 92 -12.61 2.65 -16.30
C LYS A 92 -12.50 2.78 -17.82
N GLN A 93 -13.49 2.27 -18.53
CA GLN A 93 -13.64 2.50 -19.97
C GLN A 93 -14.94 3.28 -20.22
N GLY A 94 -14.81 4.55 -20.57
CA GLY A 94 -15.96 5.46 -20.68
C GLY A 94 -16.69 5.60 -19.34
N ALA A 95 -17.98 5.28 -19.31
CA ALA A 95 -18.82 5.31 -18.10
C ALA A 95 -18.77 4.00 -17.29
N THR A 96 -18.13 2.94 -17.80
CA THR A 96 -18.14 1.61 -17.15
C THR A 96 -16.90 1.41 -16.29
N CYS A 97 -17.10 0.91 -15.06
CA CYS A 97 -16.05 0.46 -14.17
C CYS A 97 -15.99 -1.07 -14.20
N ARG A 98 -14.80 -1.64 -14.43
CA ARG A 98 -14.55 -3.07 -14.40
C ARG A 98 -13.25 -3.39 -13.68
N ALA A 99 -13.11 -4.61 -13.19
CA ALA A 99 -11.80 -5.16 -12.86
C ALA A 99 -11.16 -5.72 -14.13
N ILE A 100 -9.86 -5.54 -14.27
CA ILE A 100 -9.04 -6.20 -15.30
C ILE A 100 -8.03 -7.12 -14.61
N SER A 101 -7.68 -8.21 -15.28
CA SER A 101 -6.58 -9.09 -14.89
C SER A 101 -5.53 -9.08 -15.99
N VAL A 102 -4.30 -8.71 -15.65
CA VAL A 102 -3.19 -8.60 -16.62
C VAL A 102 -1.91 -9.14 -16.00
N THR A 103 -1.07 -9.77 -16.82
CA THR A 103 0.26 -10.22 -16.42
C THR A 103 1.30 -9.21 -16.90
N ILE A 104 2.07 -8.66 -15.97
CA ILE A 104 3.06 -7.60 -16.21
C ILE A 104 4.42 -8.12 -15.76
N SER A 105 5.50 -7.72 -16.45
CA SER A 105 6.85 -8.02 -15.96
C SER A 105 7.07 -7.36 -14.58
N PRO A 106 7.81 -8.03 -13.67
CA PRO A 106 8.11 -7.46 -12.36
C PRO A 106 8.74 -6.07 -12.46
N GLU A 107 9.65 -5.84 -13.42
CA GLU A 107 10.35 -4.57 -13.57
C GLU A 107 9.39 -3.43 -13.95
N THR A 108 8.47 -3.69 -14.88
CA THR A 108 7.47 -2.69 -15.29
C THR A 108 6.50 -2.39 -14.15
N LEU A 109 6.09 -3.41 -13.39
CA LEU A 109 5.20 -3.22 -12.24
C LEU A 109 5.88 -2.47 -11.09
N ASP A 110 7.15 -2.77 -10.82
CA ASP A 110 7.97 -2.15 -9.78
C ASP A 110 8.47 -0.75 -10.17
N GLY A 111 8.17 -0.31 -11.41
CA GLY A 111 8.56 1.01 -11.90
C GLY A 111 10.05 1.17 -12.19
N VAL A 112 10.82 0.07 -12.15
CA VAL A 112 12.21 0.05 -12.62
C VAL A 112 12.15 0.05 -14.14
N ALA A 113 12.30 1.24 -14.73
CA ALA A 113 12.38 1.38 -16.18
C ALA A 113 13.45 0.39 -16.70
N SER A 114 13.03 -0.55 -17.56
CA SER A 114 13.97 -1.41 -18.26
C SER A 114 14.68 -0.51 -19.29
N PHE A 115 15.75 0.17 -18.86
CA PHE A 115 16.66 0.83 -19.78
C PHE A 115 17.33 -0.28 -20.60
N ARG A 116 16.80 -0.52 -21.80
CA ARG A 116 17.46 -1.29 -22.85
C ARG A 116 18.13 -0.34 -23.82
#